data_AF-A0A926YH84-F1
#
_entry.id   AF-A0A926YH84-F1
#
_cell.length_a   1.000
_cell.length_b   1.000
_cell.length_c   1.000
_cell.angle_alpha   90.00
_cell.angle_beta   90.00
_cell.angle_gamma   90.00
#
_symmetry.space_group_name_H-M   'P 1'
#
loop_
_entity.id
_entity.type
_entity.pdbx_description
1 polymer ?
#
loop_
_entity_poly.entity_id
_entity_poly.type
_entity_poly.pdbx_seq_one_letter_code
_entity_poly.pdbx_strand_id
1 'polypeptide(L)'
;MAAEEFIDDRADSTPPTASTPAEYKRDRDAVRIILIGSRAGVTQIIQTLYVKEFAQVHEWSPLQPEPITGKQMSVATKRLNLQ
;
A
#
# COMPACT_ATOMS: atom_id res chain seq x y z
N MET A 1 34.79 49.47 -22.80
CA MET A 1 35.41 48.48 -23.70
C MET A 1 36.53 47.82 -22.91
N ALA A 2 36.54 46.53 -22.60
CA ALA A 2 35.53 45.46 -22.60
C ALA A 2 35.98 44.47 -21.50
N ALA A 3 35.03 43.79 -20.86
CA ALA A 3 35.29 42.83 -19.79
C ALA A 3 35.98 41.56 -20.35
N GLU A 4 37.01 41.06 -19.66
CA GLU A 4 37.49 39.68 -19.85
C GLU A 4 36.70 38.76 -18.91
N GLU A 5 35.73 38.08 -19.51
CA GLU A 5 34.98 36.98 -18.92
C GLU A 5 35.88 35.73 -18.93
N PHE A 6 36.41 35.34 -17.77
CA PHE A 6 37.06 34.05 -17.61
C PHE A 6 35.96 32.98 -17.52
N ILE A 7 35.76 32.24 -18.60
CA ILE A 7 34.89 31.06 -18.64
C ILE A 7 35.65 29.94 -17.92
N ASP A 8 35.25 29.63 -16.68
CA ASP A 8 35.72 28.44 -15.96
C ASP A 8 34.99 27.21 -16.53
N ASP A 9 35.60 26.60 -17.54
CA ASP A 9 35.24 25.30 -18.09
C ASP A 9 35.70 24.21 -17.11
N ARG A 10 34.98 24.09 -16.00
CA ARG A 10 34.98 22.85 -15.23
C ARG A 10 33.60 22.27 -15.34
N ALA A 11 33.43 21.45 -16.37
CA ALA A 11 32.37 20.47 -16.48
C ALA A 11 32.26 19.73 -15.14
N ASP A 12 31.31 20.18 -14.33
CA ASP A 12 30.78 19.47 -13.19
C ASP A 12 30.32 18.11 -13.71
N SER A 13 31.16 17.09 -13.56
CA SER A 13 30.76 15.71 -13.76
C SER A 13 29.89 15.32 -12.58
N THR A 14 28.70 15.91 -12.52
CA THR A 14 27.59 15.34 -11.76
C THR A 14 27.31 13.98 -12.40
N PRO A 15 27.37 12.86 -11.65
CA PRO A 15 26.91 11.59 -12.20
C PRO A 15 25.48 11.79 -12.68
N PRO A 16 25.06 11.17 -13.80
CA PRO A 16 23.68 11.26 -14.23
C PRO A 16 22.86 10.78 -13.05
N THR A 17 22.07 11.69 -12.45
CA THR A 17 21.05 11.33 -11.48
C THR A 17 20.27 10.22 -12.16
N ALA A 18 20.52 8.98 -11.70
CA ALA A 18 19.77 7.83 -12.12
C ALA A 18 18.34 8.25 -11.86
N SER A 19 17.63 8.54 -12.95
CA SER A 19 16.22 8.80 -12.88
C SER A 19 15.67 7.47 -12.44
N THR A 20 15.50 7.30 -11.13
CA THR A 20 14.71 6.22 -10.56
C THR A 20 13.50 6.18 -11.46
N PRO A 21 13.23 5.05 -12.16
CA PRO A 21 12.07 4.97 -13.01
C PRO A 21 10.94 5.46 -12.13
N ALA A 22 10.31 6.57 -12.52
CA ALA A 22 9.13 7.04 -11.83
C ALA A 22 8.22 5.82 -11.85
N GLU A 23 8.14 5.12 -10.72
CA GLU A 23 7.20 4.03 -10.55
C GLU A 23 5.91 4.68 -10.97
N TYR A 24 5.39 4.26 -12.12
CA TYR A 24 4.04 4.56 -12.51
C TYR A 24 3.22 4.06 -11.32
N LYS A 25 2.96 4.96 -10.37
CA LYS A 25 2.00 4.76 -9.30
C LYS A 25 0.70 4.69 -10.07
N ARG A 26 0.39 3.51 -10.61
CA ARG A 26 -0.99 3.12 -10.89
C ARG A 26 -1.69 3.47 -9.59
N ASP A 27 -2.61 4.43 -9.65
CA ASP A 27 -3.42 4.81 -8.51
C ASP A 27 -4.02 3.52 -7.96
N ARG A 28 -3.45 3.03 -6.85
CA ARG A 28 -3.92 1.81 -6.20
C ARG A 28 -4.89 2.24 -5.14
N ASP A 29 -6.16 2.02 -5.38
CA ASP A 29 -7.19 2.35 -4.40
C ASP A 29 -7.06 1.47 -3.17
N ALA A 30 -6.98 2.12 -2.02
CA ALA A 30 -6.97 1.45 -0.72
C ALA A 30 -8.41 1.09 -0.34
N VAL A 31 -8.77 -0.17 -0.53
CA VAL A 31 -10.07 -0.73 -0.16
C VAL A 31 -10.00 -1.31 1.25
N ARG A 32 -10.90 -0.85 2.12
CA ARG A 32 -11.06 -1.38 3.47
C ARG A 32 -12.15 -2.46 3.48
N ILE A 33 -11.82 -3.62 4.03
CA ILE A 33 -12.68 -4.80 4.07
C ILE A 33 -12.99 -5.08 5.53
N ILE A 34 -14.28 -5.22 5.86
CA ILE A 34 -14.76 -5.46 7.22
C ILE A 34 -15.58 -6.75 7.20
N LEU A 35 -15.18 -7.72 8.00
CA LEU A 35 -15.96 -8.93 8.26
C LEU A 35 -16.66 -8.77 9.60
N ILE A 36 -17.97 -9.04 9.65
CA ILE A 36 -18.78 -9.01 10.88
C ILE A 36 -19.57 -10.32 10.96
N GLY A 37 -19.50 -11.03 12.08
CA GLY A 37 -20.18 -12.31 12.23
C GLY A 37 -19.91 -13.00 13.55
N SER A 38 -20.25 -14.29 13.62
CA SER A 38 -19.81 -15.12 14.75
C SER A 38 -18.29 -15.25 14.73
N ARG A 39 -17.68 -15.51 15.90
CA ARG A 39 -16.24 -15.73 16.01
C ARG A 39 -15.76 -16.80 15.01
N ALA A 40 -16.44 -17.94 14.97
CA ALA A 40 -16.13 -19.04 14.07
C ALA A 40 -16.29 -18.66 12.59
N GLY A 41 -17.37 -17.96 12.24
CA GLY A 41 -17.62 -17.54 10.86
C GLY A 41 -16.56 -16.56 10.35
N VAL A 42 -16.19 -15.57 11.16
CA VAL A 42 -15.14 -14.61 10.78
C VAL A 42 -13.79 -15.33 10.61
N THR A 43 -13.40 -16.19 11.54
CA THR A 43 -12.14 -16.97 11.42
C THR A 43 -12.15 -17.86 10.18
N GLN A 44 -13.25 -18.53 9.87
CA GLN A 44 -13.37 -19.38 8.69
C GLN A 44 -13.22 -18.59 7.39
N ILE A 45 -13.83 -17.40 7.30
CA ILE A 45 -13.69 -16.53 6.12
C ILE A 45 -12.25 -16.04 5.99
N ILE A 46 -11.60 -15.63 7.08
CA ILE A 46 -10.17 -15.22 7.06
C ILE A 46 -9.30 -16.35 6.50
N GLN A 47 -9.47 -17.58 6.99
CA GLN A 47 -8.73 -18.74 6.50
C GLN A 47 -9.02 -19.03 5.03
N THR A 48 -10.27 -18.91 4.61
CA THR A 48 -10.67 -19.11 3.21
C THR A 48 -10.01 -18.07 2.29
N LEU A 49 -9.98 -16.81 2.70
CA LEU A 49 -9.35 -15.72 1.94
C LEU A 49 -7.82 -15.84 1.92
N TYR A 50 -7.24 -16.40 2.98
CA TYR A 50 -5.82 -16.75 3.01
C TYR A 50 -5.47 -17.84 1.99
N VAL A 51 -6.22 -18.94 1.97
CA VAL A 51 -6.02 -20.04 0.99
C VAL A 51 -6.20 -19.55 -0.45
N LYS A 52 -7.06 -18.54 -0.66
CA LYS A 52 -7.26 -17.90 -1.97
C LYS A 52 -6.22 -16.84 -2.31
N GLU A 53 -5.19 -16.68 -1.47
CA GLU A 53 -4.11 -15.69 -1.63
C GLU A 53 -4.61 -14.24 -1.71
N PHE A 54 -5.84 -14.00 -1.25
CA PHE A 54 -6.46 -12.68 -1.28
C PHE A 54 -5.86 -11.77 -0.20
N ALA A 55 -5.71 -12.30 1.02
CA ALA A 55 -5.08 -11.60 2.14
C ALA A 55 -4.41 -12.58 3.10
N GLN A 56 -3.21 -12.23 3.57
CA GLN A 56 -2.50 -12.95 4.62
C GLN A 56 -3.25 -12.85 5.94
N VAL A 57 -3.14 -13.88 6.79
CA VAL A 57 -3.84 -13.88 8.11
C VAL A 57 -3.43 -12.68 8.97
N HIS A 58 -2.16 -12.26 8.91
CA HIS A 58 -1.66 -11.12 9.67
C HIS A 58 -2.06 -9.75 9.10
N GLU A 59 -2.63 -9.69 7.88
CA GLU A 59 -3.19 -8.44 7.33
C GLU A 59 -4.52 -8.08 7.99
N TRP A 60 -5.15 -9.03 8.67
CA TRP A 60 -6.39 -8.84 9.40
C TRP A 60 -6.12 -8.32 10.82
N SER A 61 -6.96 -7.41 11.29
CA SER A 61 -6.96 -7.00 12.69
C SER A 61 -7.33 -8.19 13.59
N PRO A 62 -6.88 -8.19 14.86
CA PRO A 62 -7.43 -9.10 15.86
C PRO A 62 -8.96 -9.03 15.88
N LEU A 63 -9.58 -10.16 16.23
CA LEU A 63 -11.03 -10.19 16.42
C LEU A 63 -11.42 -9.28 17.58
N GLN A 64 -12.35 -8.38 17.33
CA GLN A 64 -12.82 -7.39 18.27
C GLN A 64 -14.35 -7.32 18.24
N PRO A 65 -15.01 -6.94 19.33
CA PRO A 65 -16.46 -6.78 19.33
C PRO A 65 -16.88 -5.63 18.40
N GLU A 66 -17.90 -5.89 17.60
CA GLU A 66 -18.57 -4.92 16.74
C GLU A 66 -19.54 -4.08 17.59
N PRO A 67 -19.52 -2.74 17.46
CA PRO A 67 -20.20 -1.84 18.39
C PRO A 67 -21.73 -1.90 18.38
N ILE A 68 -22.37 -2.34 17.29
CA ILE A 68 -23.83 -2.30 17.13
C ILE A 68 -24.48 -3.59 17.64
N THR A 69 -23.92 -4.74 17.31
CA THR A 69 -24.53 -6.06 17.52
C THR A 69 -23.79 -6.93 18.53
N GLY A 70 -22.58 -6.52 18.96
CA GLY A 70 -21.71 -7.34 19.81
C GLY A 70 -21.13 -8.57 19.11
N LYS A 71 -21.36 -8.72 17.80
CA LYS A 71 -20.72 -9.75 16.97
C LYS A 71 -19.22 -9.52 16.88
N GLN A 72 -18.47 -10.52 16.43
CA GLN A 72 -17.04 -10.34 16.21
C GLN A 72 -16.81 -9.65 14.87
N MET A 73 -15.84 -8.75 14.83
CA MET A 73 -15.37 -8.12 13.61
C MET A 73 -13.86 -8.23 13.44
N SER A 74 -13.43 -8.21 12.19
CA SER A 74 -12.02 -8.08 11.80
C SER A 74 -11.91 -7.28 10.51
N VAL A 75 -10.83 -6.52 10.38
CA VAL A 75 -10.64 -5.52 9.33
C VAL A 75 -9.31 -5.75 8.61
N ALA A 76 -9.32 -5.64 7.28
CA ALA A 76 -8.11 -5.60 6.46
C ALA A 76 -8.17 -4.44 5.47
N THR A 77 -7.01 -3.98 4.99
CA THR A 77 -6.91 -2.95 3.95
C THR A 77 -6.07 -3.49 2.80
N LYS A 78 -6.62 -3.49 1.57
CA LYS A 78 -5.92 -3.93 0.36
C LYS A 78 -5.78 -2.78 -0.62
N ARG A 79 -4.61 -2.68 -1.25
CA ARG A 79 -4.38 -1.77 -2.38
C ARG A 79 -4.64 -2.52 -3.67
N LEU A 80 -5.77 -2.24 -4.32
CA LEU A 80 -6.17 -2.89 -5.55
C LEU A 80 -5.80 -1.98 -6.73
N ASN A 81 -5.41 -2.58 -7.86
CA ASN A 81 -5.39 -1.83 -9.11
C ASN A 81 -6.83 -1.84 -9.64
N LEU A 82 -7.50 -0.68 -9.68
CA LEU A 82 -8.72 -0.57 -10.45
C LEU A 82 -8.32 -0.53 -11.93
N GLN A 83 -8.82 -1.49 -12.70
CA GLN A 83 -8.61 -1.55 -14.16
C GLN A 83 -9.73 -0.84 -14.89
#